data_AF-A0A5C8EV43-F1
#
_entry.id   AF-A0A5C8EV43-F1
#
_cell.length_a   1.000
_cell.length_b   1.000
_cell.length_c   1.000
_cell.angle_alpha   90.00
_cell.angle_beta   90.00
_cell.angle_gamma   90.00
#
_symmetry.space_group_name_H-M   'P 1'
#
loop_
_entity.id
_entity.type
_entity.pdbx_description
1 polymer ?
#
loop_
_entity_poly.entity_id
_entity_poly.type
_entity_poly.pdbx_seq_one_letter_code
_entity_poly.pdbx_strand_id
1 'polypeptide(L)'
;MINKCRICGGEFFNKPIISLKNMPESAQGFLEYESDNQTMDINLVQCKFCGTIQLDCEPVGYYKDVIRNSGDTKTQSNIIIDLLKEFIEKYNLENKKIVEIGSGNGDFLRILNEFNVKCFGIENSTNNITVNSNGGGGN
;
A
#
# COMPACT_ATOMS: atom_id res chain seq x y z
N MET A 1 -0.25 5.51 -21.27
CA MET A 1 -1.48 6.02 -20.62
C MET A 1 -2.56 4.97 -20.71
N ILE A 2 -3.17 4.67 -19.57
CA ILE A 2 -4.24 3.70 -19.41
C ILE A 2 -5.55 4.34 -19.88
N ASN A 3 -6.26 3.65 -20.77
CA ASN A 3 -7.49 4.13 -21.38
C ASN A 3 -8.75 3.35 -20.95
N LYS A 4 -8.59 2.33 -20.10
CA LYS A 4 -9.67 1.52 -19.54
C LYS A 4 -9.54 1.42 -18.03
N CYS A 5 -10.68 1.33 -17.34
CA CYS A 5 -10.72 1.21 -15.89
C CYS A 5 -10.09 -0.10 -15.41
N ARG A 6 -9.12 -0.02 -14.49
CA ARG A 6 -8.50 -1.22 -13.87
C ARG A 6 -9.48 -2.16 -13.15
N ILE A 7 -10.64 -1.66 -12.73
CA ILE A 7 -11.62 -2.43 -11.96
C ILE A 7 -12.62 -3.15 -12.87
N CYS A 8 -13.22 -2.43 -13.83
CA CYS A 8 -14.32 -2.98 -14.64
C CYS A 8 -14.03 -3.03 -16.15
N GLY A 9 -12.87 -2.56 -16.62
CA GLY A 9 -12.55 -2.44 -18.04
C GLY A 9 -13.35 -1.37 -18.79
N GLY A 10 -14.23 -0.63 -18.10
CA GLY A 10 -15.06 0.43 -18.68
C GLY A 10 -14.27 1.68 -19.05
N GLU A 11 -14.90 2.57 -19.81
CA GLU A 11 -14.32 3.82 -20.29
C GLU A 11 -14.37 4.94 -19.23
N PHE A 12 -13.49 5.94 -19.41
CA PHE A 12 -13.45 7.14 -18.59
C PHE A 12 -14.30 8.28 -19.17
N PHE A 13 -14.66 9.26 -18.33
CA PHE A 13 -15.16 10.56 -18.78
C PHE A 13 -14.15 11.24 -19.71
N ASN A 14 -14.65 11.98 -20.70
CA ASN A 14 -13.81 12.56 -21.75
C ASN A 14 -12.81 13.59 -21.20
N LYS A 15 -13.15 14.23 -20.07
CA LYS A 15 -12.27 15.15 -19.36
C LYS A 15 -11.81 14.49 -18.06
N PRO A 16 -10.51 14.57 -17.72
CA PRO A 16 -10.04 14.18 -16.40
C PRO A 16 -10.63 15.11 -15.33
N ILE A 17 -10.70 14.61 -14.10
CA ILE A 17 -11.11 15.39 -12.92
C ILE A 17 -10.04 16.46 -12.63
N ILE A 18 -8.78 16.03 -12.63
CA ILE A 18 -7.59 16.87 -12.40
C ILE A 18 -6.50 16.43 -13.36
N SER A 19 -5.76 17.39 -13.92
CA SER A 19 -4.54 17.16 -14.68
C SER A 19 -3.37 17.84 -13.98
N LEU A 20 -2.40 17.06 -13.52
CA LEU A 20 -1.14 17.54 -12.96
C LEU A 20 -0.06 17.44 -14.03
N LYS A 21 0.61 18.56 -14.29
CA LYS A 21 1.59 18.68 -15.37
C LYS A 21 3.01 18.71 -14.81
N ASN A 22 3.96 18.11 -15.53
CA ASN A 22 5.39 18.17 -15.21
C ASN A 22 5.71 17.69 -13.77
N MET A 23 5.05 16.61 -13.33
CA MET A 23 5.28 16.01 -12.02
C MET A 23 6.50 15.09 -12.07
N PRO A 24 7.27 14.96 -10.97
CA PRO A 24 8.34 13.97 -10.89
C PRO A 24 7.80 12.56 -11.16
N GLU A 25 8.53 11.75 -11.94
CA GLU A 25 8.14 10.36 -12.21
C GLU A 25 8.28 9.43 -11.00
N SER A 26 9.03 9.87 -9.98
CA SER A 26 9.28 9.14 -8.74
C SER A 26 9.07 10.02 -7.52
N ALA A 27 8.50 9.44 -6.46
CA ALA A 27 8.42 10.02 -5.12
C ALA A 27 9.43 9.37 -4.15
N GLN A 28 10.37 8.56 -4.67
CA GLN A 28 11.40 7.85 -3.91
C GLN A 28 12.76 7.98 -4.60
N GLY A 29 13.84 7.70 -3.87
CA GLY A 29 15.19 7.76 -4.43
C GLY A 29 15.65 9.18 -4.73
N PHE A 30 15.30 10.14 -3.87
CA PHE A 30 15.84 11.50 -3.96
C PHE A 30 17.37 11.44 -3.79
N LEU A 31 18.10 11.53 -4.90
CA LEU A 31 19.56 11.65 -4.91
C LEU A 31 19.95 13.13 -4.76
N GLU A 32 21.16 13.39 -4.26
CA GLU A 32 21.77 14.72 -4.29
C GLU A 32 22.05 15.10 -5.76
N TYR A 33 21.06 15.77 -6.37
CA TYR A 33 21.15 16.49 -7.64
C TYR A 33 21.72 15.71 -8.83
N GLU A 34 20.85 15.00 -9.55
CA GLU A 34 21.08 14.57 -10.94
C GLU A 34 20.25 15.48 -11.88
N SER A 35 20.83 15.89 -13.01
CA SER A 35 20.28 16.89 -13.94
C SER A 35 19.07 16.40 -14.76
N ASP A 36 18.77 15.11 -14.71
CA ASP A 36 17.72 14.48 -15.51
C ASP A 36 16.49 14.20 -14.64
N ASN A 37 15.79 15.27 -14.22
CA ASN A 37 14.48 15.14 -13.61
C ASN A 37 13.48 14.69 -14.69
N GLN A 38 13.30 13.37 -14.83
CA GLN A 38 12.22 12.82 -15.64
C GLN A 38 10.89 13.29 -15.05
N THR A 39 10.05 13.86 -15.91
CA THR A 39 8.74 14.36 -15.53
C THR A 39 7.65 13.70 -16.35
N MET A 40 6.50 13.51 -15.70
CA MET A 40 5.30 12.98 -16.34
C MET A 40 4.10 13.88 -16.06
N ASP A 41 3.16 13.85 -17.01
CA ASP A 41 1.82 14.34 -16.79
C ASP A 41 0.97 13.22 -16.20
N ILE A 42 0.20 13.55 -15.16
CA ILE A 42 -0.64 12.59 -14.44
C ILE A 42 -2.07 13.13 -14.47
N ASN A 43 -3.02 12.34 -14.96
CA ASN A 43 -4.43 12.70 -14.87
C ASN A 43 -5.17 11.81 -13.87
N LEU A 44 -6.02 12.45 -13.06
CA LEU A 44 -7.00 11.79 -12.24
C LEU A 44 -8.28 11.63 -13.05
N VAL A 45 -8.65 10.40 -13.40
CA VAL A 45 -9.80 10.08 -14.26
C VAL A 45 -10.85 9.29 -13.49
N GLN A 46 -12.11 9.40 -13.91
CA GLN A 46 -13.22 8.64 -13.33
C GLN A 46 -13.86 7.73 -14.38
N CYS A 47 -14.12 6.48 -14.01
CA CYS A 47 -14.83 5.52 -14.85
C CYS A 47 -16.32 5.89 -14.95
N LYS A 48 -16.86 5.92 -16.18
CA LYS A 48 -18.28 6.17 -16.47
C LYS A 48 -19.22 5.08 -15.94
N PHE A 49 -18.70 3.87 -15.73
CA PHE A 49 -19.51 2.68 -15.46
C PHE A 49 -19.53 2.31 -13.97
N CYS A 50 -18.37 2.15 -13.34
CA CYS A 50 -18.27 1.76 -11.93
C CYS A 50 -17.93 2.92 -10.98
N GLY A 51 -17.72 4.13 -11.52
CA GLY A 51 -17.41 5.32 -10.72
C GLY A 51 -16.00 5.37 -10.12
N THR A 52 -15.16 4.35 -10.31
CA THR A 52 -13.78 4.32 -9.79
C THR A 52 -12.98 5.52 -10.28
N ILE A 53 -12.36 6.23 -9.33
CA ILE A 53 -11.38 7.28 -9.57
C ILE A 53 -9.98 6.66 -9.53
N GLN A 54 -9.15 6.91 -10.53
CA GLN A 54 -7.79 6.37 -10.63
C GLN A 54 -6.87 7.28 -11.45
N LEU A 55 -5.56 7.03 -11.40
CA LEU A 55 -4.60 7.66 -12.30
C LEU A 55 -4.61 6.97 -13.68
N ASP A 56 -4.39 7.73 -14.75
CA ASP A 56 -4.28 7.20 -16.12
C ASP A 56 -2.84 6.88 -16.57
N CYS A 57 -1.88 6.88 -15.64
CA CYS A 57 -0.52 6.46 -15.87
C CYS A 57 -0.28 4.99 -15.46
N GLU A 58 0.79 4.40 -15.97
CA GLU A 58 1.27 3.10 -15.48
C GLU A 58 1.76 3.22 -14.03
N PRO A 59 1.74 2.13 -13.24
CA PRO A 59 2.37 2.13 -11.92
C PRO A 59 3.85 2.53 -12.01
N VAL A 60 4.32 3.29 -11.03
CA VAL A 60 5.75 3.59 -10.86
C VAL A 60 6.56 2.31 -10.67
N GLY A 61 7.81 2.27 -11.14
CA GLY A 61 8.62 1.03 -11.16
C GLY A 61 8.80 0.36 -9.78
N TYR A 62 8.79 1.15 -8.70
CA TYR A 62 8.95 0.68 -7.33
C TYR A 62 7.62 0.34 -6.62
N TYR A 63 6.49 0.26 -7.33
CA TYR A 63 5.16 0.10 -6.69
C TYR A 63 5.02 -1.15 -5.80
N LYS A 64 5.86 -2.17 -5.98
CA LYS A 64 5.92 -3.36 -5.13
C LYS A 64 6.92 -3.25 -3.98
N ASP A 65 7.96 -2.43 -4.15
CA ASP A 65 9.09 -2.30 -3.22
C ASP A 65 9.14 -0.87 -2.69
N VAL A 66 8.04 -0.44 -2.08
CA VAL A 66 7.86 0.93 -1.60
C VAL A 66 8.71 1.16 -0.35
N ILE A 67 9.63 2.13 -0.40
CA ILE A 67 10.30 2.64 0.80
C ILE A 67 9.28 3.40 1.65
N ARG A 68 9.01 2.91 2.86
CA ARG A 68 8.16 3.58 3.84
C ARG A 68 8.93 3.69 5.16
N ASN A 69 8.96 4.89 5.72
CA ASN A 69 9.41 5.05 7.10
C ASN A 69 8.22 4.72 8.01
N SER A 70 8.28 3.60 8.73
CA SER A 70 7.27 3.23 9.71
C SER A 70 7.27 4.28 10.82
N GLY A 71 6.13 4.96 11.01
CA GLY A 71 5.98 5.97 12.05
C GLY A 71 5.84 5.32 13.42
N ASP A 72 6.95 4.91 14.03
CA ASP A 72 7.02 4.31 15.38
C ASP A 72 6.71 5.34 16.49
N THR A 73 5.52 5.92 16.47
CA THR A 73 5.01 6.69 17.60
C THR A 73 4.03 5.82 18.38
N LYS A 74 4.23 5.70 19.70
CA LYS A 74 3.38 4.89 20.61
C LYS A 74 1.88 5.17 20.43
N THR A 75 1.52 6.40 20.06
CA THR A 75 0.13 6.81 19.79
C THR A 75 -0.47 6.15 18.55
N GLN A 76 0.31 5.96 17.47
CA GLN A 76 -0.16 5.25 16.29
C GLN A 76 -0.37 3.76 16.59
N SER A 77 0.46 3.17 17.46
CA SER A 77 0.32 1.77 17.87
C SER A 77 -1.01 1.49 18.58
N ASN A 78 -1.44 2.33 19.52
CA ASN A 78 -2.69 2.09 20.26
C ASN A 78 -3.94 2.18 19.36
N ILE A 79 -3.99 3.16 18.45
CA ILE A 79 -5.11 3.30 17.51
C ILE A 79 -5.21 2.08 16.60
N ILE A 80 -4.07 1.56 16.12
CA ILE A 80 -4.03 0.35 15.29
C ILE A 80 -4.47 -0.88 16.10
N ILE A 81 -4.02 -1.02 17.36
CA ILE A 81 -4.43 -2.11 18.25
C ILE A 81 -5.95 -2.10 18.43
N ASP A 82 -6.55 -0.97 18.75
CA ASP A 82 -8.00 -0.85 18.95
C ASP A 82 -8.77 -1.20 17.67
N LEU A 83 -8.32 -0.70 16.50
CA LEU A 83 -8.93 -1.01 15.21
C LEU A 83 -8.87 -2.51 14.88
N LEU A 84 -7.72 -3.15 15.14
CA LEU A 84 -7.54 -4.58 14.89
C LEU A 84 -8.35 -5.43 15.87
N LYS A 85 -8.43 -5.02 17.13
CA LYS A 85 -9.29 -5.66 18.13
C LYS A 85 -10.76 -5.62 17.69
N GLU A 86 -11.27 -4.43 17.33
CA GLU A 86 -12.63 -4.28 16.83
C GLU A 86 -12.88 -5.13 15.58
N PHE A 87 -11.91 -5.19 14.66
CA PHE A 87 -11.99 -6.04 13.46
C PHE A 87 -12.10 -7.54 13.82
N ILE A 88 -11.26 -8.02 14.74
CA ILE A 88 -11.27 -9.42 15.18
C ILE A 88 -12.58 -9.78 15.88
N GLU A 89 -13.05 -8.93 16.79
CA GLU A 89 -14.29 -9.13 17.54
C GLU A 89 -15.51 -9.07 16.61
N LYS A 90 -15.61 -8.04 15.76
CA LYS A 90 -16.75 -7.84 14.84
C LYS A 90 -16.99 -9.01 13.90
N TYR A 91 -15.94 -9.72 13.50
CA TYR A 91 -16.01 -10.82 12.55
C TYR A 91 -15.71 -12.20 13.16
N ASN A 92 -15.60 -12.31 14.49
CA ASN A 92 -15.30 -13.55 15.21
C ASN A 92 -14.05 -14.27 14.67
N LEU A 93 -12.96 -13.53 14.50
CA LEU A 93 -11.74 -14.02 13.87
C LEU A 93 -10.79 -14.74 14.84
N GLU A 94 -11.16 -14.88 16.11
CA GLU A 94 -10.39 -15.68 17.05
C GLU A 94 -10.14 -17.10 16.53
N ASN A 95 -8.89 -17.55 16.68
CA ASN A 95 -8.36 -18.82 16.18
C ASN A 95 -8.41 -18.99 14.65
N LYS A 96 -8.77 -17.94 13.89
CA LYS A 96 -8.80 -17.97 12.42
C LYS A 96 -7.45 -17.56 11.82
N LYS A 97 -7.31 -17.81 10.52
CA LYS A 97 -6.14 -17.40 9.75
C LYS A 97 -6.38 -16.02 9.13
N ILE A 98 -5.38 -15.15 9.18
CA ILE A 98 -5.38 -13.82 8.58
C ILE A 98 -4.18 -13.72 7.63
N VAL A 99 -4.38 -13.12 6.46
CA VAL A 99 -3.30 -12.86 5.50
C VAL A 99 -3.19 -11.35 5.28
N GLU A 100 -2.01 -10.80 5.50
CA GLU A 100 -1.66 -9.42 5.18
C GLU A 100 -0.91 -9.38 3.84
N ILE A 101 -1.41 -8.58 2.89
CA ILE A 101 -0.79 -8.40 1.56
C ILE A 101 -0.06 -7.06 1.55
N GLY A 102 1.23 -7.06 1.21
CA GLY A 102 2.10 -5.89 1.34
C GLY A 102 2.47 -5.65 2.79
N SER A 103 2.88 -6.71 3.51
CA SER A 103 3.13 -6.64 4.96
C SER A 103 4.35 -5.81 5.35
N GLY A 104 5.16 -5.35 4.39
CA GLY A 104 6.33 -4.52 4.66
C GLY A 104 7.25 -5.18 5.68
N ASN A 105 7.73 -4.41 6.66
CA ASN A 105 8.57 -4.88 7.77
C ASN A 105 7.77 -5.53 8.92
N GLY A 106 6.49 -5.84 8.73
CA GLY A 106 5.71 -6.69 9.65
C GLY A 106 5.14 -5.96 10.86
N ASP A 107 5.00 -4.62 10.80
CA ASP A 107 4.50 -3.83 11.92
C ASP A 107 3.08 -4.25 12.35
N PHE A 108 2.20 -4.54 11.39
CA PHE A 108 0.85 -5.02 11.69
C PHE A 108 0.82 -6.51 12.04
N LEU A 109 1.66 -7.35 11.41
CA LEU A 109 1.83 -8.75 11.82
C LEU A 109 2.23 -8.86 13.29
N ARG A 110 3.16 -8.02 13.76
CA ARG A 110 3.58 -8.01 15.17
C ARG A 110 2.40 -7.73 16.11
N ILE A 111 1.57 -6.75 15.78
CA ILE A 111 0.37 -6.41 16.57
C ILE A 111 -0.68 -7.54 16.48
N LEU A 112 -0.90 -8.10 15.29
CA LEU A 112 -1.85 -9.20 15.09
C LEU A 112 -1.47 -10.45 15.90
N ASN A 113 -0.18 -10.73 16.07
CA ASN A 113 0.32 -11.82 16.90
C ASN A 113 0.08 -11.62 18.41
N GLU A 114 -0.26 -10.42 18.87
CA GLU A 114 -0.69 -10.19 20.26
C GLU A 114 -2.13 -10.72 20.51
N PHE A 115 -2.90 -10.94 19.45
CA PHE A 115 -4.23 -11.52 19.52
C PHE A 115 -4.20 -13.03 19.26
N ASN A 116 -5.27 -13.73 19.67
CA ASN A 116 -5.40 -15.16 19.42
C ASN A 116 -5.83 -15.45 17.97
N VAL A 117 -4.97 -15.15 17.00
CA VAL A 117 -5.16 -15.38 15.56
C VAL A 117 -3.90 -15.99 14.95
N LYS A 118 -4.00 -16.54 13.72
CA LYS A 118 -2.85 -17.02 12.95
C LYS A 118 -2.61 -16.10 11.76
N CYS A 119 -1.71 -15.14 11.88
CA CYS A 119 -1.43 -14.19 10.79
C CYS A 119 -0.25 -14.62 9.91
N PHE A 120 -0.34 -14.30 8.62
CA PHE A 120 0.70 -14.55 7.61
C PHE A 120 0.90 -13.30 6.75
N GLY A 121 2.14 -12.95 6.43
CA GLY A 121 2.47 -11.85 5.53
C GLY A 121 2.83 -12.32 4.12
N ILE A 122 2.43 -11.54 3.12
CA ILE A 122 2.91 -11.63 1.74
C ILE A 122 3.59 -10.32 1.40
N GLU A 123 4.86 -10.39 1.02
CA GLU A 123 5.70 -9.23 0.71
C GLU A 123 6.54 -9.51 -0.54
N ASN A 124 6.82 -8.48 -1.34
CA ASN A 124 7.64 -8.58 -2.54
C ASN A 124 9.13 -8.31 -2.24
N SER A 125 9.40 -7.35 -1.35
CA SER A 125 10.77 -6.94 -1.00
C SER A 125 11.47 -8.02 -0.16
N THR A 126 12.55 -8.58 -0.70
CA THR A 126 13.38 -9.57 0.00
C THR A 126 13.99 -9.02 1.29
N ASN A 127 14.31 -7.72 1.32
CA ASN A 127 14.83 -7.05 2.52
C ASN A 127 13.78 -7.06 3.62
N ASN A 128 12.54 -6.69 3.29
CA ASN A 128 11.43 -6.65 4.24
C ASN A 128 11.08 -8.06 4.73
N ILE A 129 11.08 -9.07 3.84
CA ILE A 129 10.87 -10.48 4.21
C ILE A 129 11.91 -10.95 5.24
N THR A 130 13.18 -10.58 5.03
CA THR A 130 14.27 -10.98 5.94
C THR A 130 14.09 -10.37 7.34
N VAL A 131 13.67 -9.11 7.41
CA VAL A 131 13.33 -8.44 8.68
C VAL A 131 12.15 -9.16 9.37
N ASN A 132 11.10 -9.51 8.62
CA ASN A 132 9.96 -10.27 9.14
C ASN A 132 10.33 -11.63 9.72
N SER A 133 11.21 -12.38 9.06
CA SER A 133 11.65 -13.69 9.55
C SER A 133 12.45 -13.63 10.85
N ASN A 134 13.13 -12.51 11.12
CA ASN A 134 13.88 -12.30 12.36
C ASN A 134 13.02 -11.70 13.49
N GLY A 135 11.87 -11.09 13.15
CA GLY A 135 10.86 -10.61 14.12
C GLY A 135 9.83 -11.66 14.52
N GLY A 136 9.79 -12.80 13.84
CA GLY A 136 8.98 -13.97 14.17
C GLY A 136 9.62 -14.87 15.24
N GLY A 137 10.05 -14.31 16.37
CA GLY A 137 10.25 -15.10 17.59
C GLY A 137 8.93 -15.12 18.36
N GLY A 138 8.39 -16.21 18.86
CA GLY A 138 8.74 -17.61 18.95
C GLY A 138 7.55 -18.27 19.67
N ASN A 139 7.40 -19.58 19.60
CA ASN A 139 6.59 -20.28 20.60
C ASN A 139 7.23 -20.14 21.98
#